data_AF-A0A3C0TIT8-F1
#
_entry.id   AF-A0A3C0TIT8-F1
#
_cell.length_a   1.000
_cell.length_b   1.000
_cell.length_c   1.000
_cell.angle_alpha   90.00
_cell.angle_beta   90.00
_cell.angle_gamma   90.00
#
_symmetry.space_group_name_H-M   'P 1'
#
loop_
_entity.id
_entity.type
_entity.pdbx_description
1 polymer ?
#
loop_
_entity_poly.entity_id
_entity_poly.type
_entity_poly.pdbx_seq_one_letter_code
_entity_poly.pdbx_strand_id
1 'polypeptide(L)'
;MNMNAEKILYKDLSYRIVGLAMQVHRELGFGFSEKVYESAMMLLLRQEGITALQQAPISVCFRGEVVGDYYADIVIEDKIILELESVDRIIDAHRSQVLNYLKATGFQLAIILNFSKKALEHERLAFTRD
;
A
#
# COMPACT_ATOMS: atom_id res chain seq x y z
N MET A 1 18.95 -27.14 13.31
CA MET A 1 17.91 -26.85 12.29
C MET A 1 17.04 -25.74 12.85
N ASN A 2 17.32 -24.49 12.50
CA ASN A 2 16.47 -23.37 12.92
C ASN A 2 15.54 -23.02 11.77
N MET A 3 14.29 -23.48 11.87
CA MET A 3 13.17 -23.01 11.06
C MET A 3 12.84 -21.57 11.47
N ASN A 4 13.61 -20.59 10.99
CA ASN A 4 13.16 -19.20 11.01
C ASN A 4 12.08 -19.06 9.94
N ALA A 5 10.83 -19.36 10.31
CA ALA A 5 9.70 -18.85 9.56
C ALA A 5 9.81 -17.33 9.56
N GLU A 6 10.07 -16.72 8.41
CA GLU A 6 10.11 -15.27 8.26
C GLU A 6 8.84 -14.68 8.87
N LYS A 7 8.99 -13.83 9.88
CA LYS A 7 7.87 -13.21 10.58
C LYS A 7 7.19 -12.23 9.61
N ILE A 8 6.02 -12.60 9.10
CA ILE A 8 5.22 -11.73 8.22
C ILE A 8 4.77 -10.48 9.02
N LEU A 9 5.27 -9.32 8.64
CA LEU A 9 4.90 -8.03 9.26
C LEU A 9 3.40 -7.78 9.13
N TYR A 10 2.76 -7.41 10.24
CA TYR A 10 1.33 -7.10 10.31
C TYR A 10 0.42 -8.15 9.64
N LYS A 11 0.74 -9.44 9.79
CA LYS A 11 0.10 -10.55 9.06
C LYS A 11 -1.43 -10.44 8.97
N ASP A 12 -2.11 -10.34 10.10
CA ASP A 12 -3.58 -10.35 10.12
C ASP A 12 -4.17 -9.09 9.48
N LEU A 13 -3.66 -7.91 9.81
CA LEU A 13 -4.10 -6.64 9.24
C LEU A 13 -3.88 -6.60 7.72
N SER A 14 -2.67 -6.96 7.28
CA SER A 14 -2.33 -6.98 5.85
C SER A 14 -3.14 -8.00 5.05
N TYR A 15 -3.48 -9.16 5.62
CA TYR A 15 -4.36 -10.13 4.97
C TYR A 15 -5.80 -9.60 4.87
N ARG A 16 -6.30 -8.93 5.92
CA ARG A 16 -7.60 -8.26 5.87
C ARG A 16 -7.64 -7.20 4.76
N ILE A 17 -6.63 -6.33 4.68
CA ILE A 17 -6.52 -5.29 3.65
C ILE A 17 -6.56 -5.90 2.23
N VAL A 18 -5.76 -6.93 1.97
CA VAL A 18 -5.74 -7.60 0.66
C VAL A 18 -7.10 -8.25 0.37
N GLY A 19 -7.76 -8.84 1.37
CA GLY A 19 -9.11 -9.37 1.24
C GLY A 19 -10.14 -8.31 0.82
N LEU A 20 -10.05 -7.10 1.38
CA LEU A 20 -10.89 -5.97 0.99
C LEU A 20 -10.58 -5.47 -0.42
N ALA A 21 -9.31 -5.41 -0.80
CA ALA A 21 -8.92 -5.07 -2.18
C ALA A 21 -9.46 -6.08 -3.20
N MET A 22 -9.43 -7.37 -2.86
CA MET A 22 -10.05 -8.41 -3.69
C MET A 22 -11.57 -8.25 -3.75
N GLN A 23 -12.22 -7.78 -2.68
CA GLN A 23 -13.64 -7.48 -2.70
C GLN A 23 -13.98 -6.30 -3.61
N VAL A 24 -13.25 -5.19 -3.50
CA VAL A 24 -13.37 -4.04 -4.41
C VAL A 24 -13.21 -4.50 -5.86
N HIS A 25 -12.18 -5.30 -6.15
CA HIS A 25 -11.93 -5.82 -7.50
C HIS A 25 -13.07 -6.69 -8.02
N ARG A 26 -13.65 -7.56 -7.18
CA ARG A 26 -14.82 -8.39 -7.57
C ARG A 26 -16.08 -7.57 -7.83
N GLU A 27 -16.31 -6.53 -7.04
CA GLU A 27 -17.55 -5.72 -7.12
C GLU A 27 -17.50 -4.70 -8.25
N LEU A 28 -16.36 -4.03 -8.46
CA LEU A 28 -16.19 -3.03 -9.52
C LEU A 28 -15.67 -3.60 -10.83
N GLY A 29 -14.93 -4.71 -10.79
CA GLY A 29 -14.15 -5.19 -11.92
C GLY A 29 -12.87 -4.36 -12.17
N PHE A 30 -12.26 -4.57 -13.33
CA PHE A 30 -11.04 -3.89 -13.76
C PHE A 30 -11.33 -2.81 -14.81
N GLY A 31 -10.43 -1.83 -14.94
CA GLY A 31 -10.50 -0.79 -15.99
C GLY A 31 -10.92 0.61 -15.52
N PHE A 32 -11.17 0.80 -14.22
CA PHE A 32 -11.34 2.13 -13.65
C PHE A 32 -9.98 2.78 -13.32
N SER A 33 -10.00 4.07 -13.00
CA SER A 33 -8.82 4.79 -12.52
C SER A 33 -8.49 4.44 -11.07
N GLU A 34 -7.23 4.65 -10.68
CA GLU A 34 -6.74 4.43 -9.31
C GLU A 34 -7.59 5.14 -8.26
N LYS A 35 -7.95 6.41 -8.50
CA LYS A 35 -8.82 7.19 -7.61
C LYS A 35 -10.17 6.53 -7.31
N VAL A 36 -10.73 5.79 -8.27
CA VAL A 36 -11.99 5.05 -8.06
C VAL A 36 -11.76 3.88 -7.11
N TYR A 37 -10.69 3.11 -7.33
CA TYR A 37 -10.32 2.00 -6.45
C TYR A 37 -9.94 2.48 -5.06
N GLU A 38 -9.20 3.58 -4.95
CA GLU A 38 -8.84 4.24 -3.70
C GLU A 38 -10.09 4.64 -2.91
N SER A 39 -11.05 5.30 -3.55
CA SER A 39 -12.31 5.69 -2.92
C SER A 39 -13.12 4.47 -2.43
N ALA A 40 -13.13 3.39 -3.21
CA ALA A 40 -13.80 2.15 -2.84
C ALA A 40 -13.10 1.43 -1.68
N MET A 41 -11.76 1.42 -1.67
CA MET A 41 -10.96 0.90 -0.56
C MET A 41 -11.26 1.67 0.73
N MET A 42 -11.26 3.00 0.69
CA MET A 42 -11.59 3.82 1.86
C MET A 42 -13.00 3.55 2.40
N LEU A 43 -13.97 3.28 1.52
CA LEU A 43 -15.33 2.89 1.93
C LEU A 43 -15.33 1.58 2.73
N LEU A 44 -14.71 0.52 2.19
CA LEU A 44 -14.68 -0.79 2.84
C LEU A 44 -13.83 -0.77 4.13
N LEU A 45 -12.68 -0.11 4.11
CA LEU A 45 -11.82 0.05 5.30
C LEU A 45 -12.59 0.71 6.45
N ARG A 46 -13.35 1.77 6.16
CA ARG A 46 -14.20 2.45 7.15
C ARG A 46 -15.31 1.53 7.69
N GLN A 47 -15.97 0.75 6.83
CA GLN A 47 -17.00 -0.20 7.25
C GLN A 47 -16.44 -1.30 8.16
N GLU A 48 -15.19 -1.70 7.94
CA GLU A 48 -14.44 -2.67 8.75
C GLU A 48 -13.80 -2.07 10.01
N GLY A 49 -14.00 -0.78 10.27
CA GLY A 49 -13.43 -0.07 11.41
C GLY A 49 -11.90 0.08 11.36
N ILE A 50 -11.29 -0.03 10.18
CA ILE A 50 -9.85 0.12 9.98
C ILE A 50 -9.53 1.59 9.74
N THR A 51 -8.70 2.17 10.61
CA THR A 51 -8.24 3.56 10.48
C THR A 51 -7.32 3.72 9.28
N ALA A 52 -7.69 4.61 8.36
CA ALA A 52 -6.97 4.86 7.13
C ALA A 52 -6.99 6.36 6.80
N LEU A 53 -5.86 6.86 6.28
CA LEU A 53 -5.72 8.21 5.75
C LEU A 53 -5.54 8.14 4.24
N GLN A 54 -6.44 8.77 3.50
CA GLN A 54 -6.40 8.88 2.05
C GLN A 54 -5.49 10.04 1.61
N GLN A 55 -4.74 9.89 0.51
CA GLN A 55 -3.78 10.88 0.00
C GLN A 55 -2.87 11.41 1.12
N ALA A 56 -2.24 10.48 1.84
CA ALA A 56 -1.46 10.77 3.02
C ALA A 56 -0.14 11.48 2.63
N PRO A 57 0.13 12.70 3.16
CA PRO A 57 1.35 13.42 2.83
C PRO A 57 2.58 12.72 3.41
N ILE A 58 3.65 12.68 2.61
CA ILE A 58 4.96 12.14 2.96
C ILE A 58 6.00 13.21 2.64
N SER A 59 6.52 13.86 3.67
CA SER A 59 7.60 14.84 3.53
C SER A 59 8.95 14.15 3.39
N VAL A 60 9.72 14.55 2.39
CA VAL A 60 11.07 14.04 2.13
C VAL A 60 12.09 15.05 2.64
N CYS A 61 12.92 14.60 3.58
CA CYS A 61 13.98 15.43 4.15
C CYS A 61 15.33 15.13 3.50
N PHE A 62 16.05 16.18 3.11
CA PHE A 62 17.45 16.12 2.70
C PHE A 62 18.27 17.05 3.59
N ARG A 63 19.24 16.47 4.32
CA ARG A 63 20.09 17.20 5.29
C ARG A 63 19.30 17.96 6.38
N GLY A 64 18.19 17.38 6.83
CA GLY A 64 17.33 17.96 7.87
C GLY A 64 16.29 18.95 7.35
N GLU A 65 16.36 19.34 6.09
CA GLU A 65 15.41 20.27 5.46
C GLU A 65 14.41 19.51 4.58
N VAL A 66 13.14 19.92 4.59
CA VAL A 66 12.13 19.36 3.68
C VAL A 66 12.41 19.86 2.27
N VAL A 67 12.56 18.93 1.32
CA VAL A 67 12.87 19.23 -0.09
C VAL A 67 11.76 18.86 -1.05
N GLY A 68 10.68 18.24 -0.55
CA GLY A 68 9.51 17.92 -1.34
C GLY A 68 8.50 17.12 -0.52
N ASP A 69 7.26 17.17 -0.99
CA ASP A 69 6.16 16.38 -0.47
C ASP A 69 5.69 15.41 -1.56
N TYR A 70 5.51 14.17 -1.14
CA TYR A 70 4.82 13.14 -1.90
C TYR A 70 3.50 12.81 -1.21
N TYR A 71 2.67 12.03 -1.89
CA TYR A 71 1.43 11.53 -1.33
C TYR A 71 1.37 10.03 -1.59
N ALA A 72 1.22 9.25 -0.54
CA ALA A 72 0.82 7.86 -0.68
C ALA A 72 -0.70 7.80 -0.79
N ASP A 73 -1.23 6.86 -1.57
CA ASP A 73 -2.67 6.76 -1.78
C ASP A 73 -3.41 6.50 -0.47
N ILE A 74 -2.98 5.51 0.32
CA ILE A 74 -3.58 5.21 1.60
C ILE A 74 -2.53 4.82 2.64
N VAL A 75 -2.60 5.42 3.83
CA VAL A 75 -1.84 4.97 5.02
C VAL A 75 -2.80 4.32 6.01
N ILE A 76 -2.52 3.08 6.40
CA ILE A 76 -3.32 2.30 7.36
C ILE A 76 -2.65 2.28 8.72
N GLU A 77 -3.38 2.71 9.76
CA GLU A 77 -2.98 2.70 11.17
C GLU A 77 -1.55 3.22 11.46
N ASP A 78 -1.04 4.19 10.68
CA ASP A 78 0.34 4.68 10.76
C ASP A 78 1.39 3.55 10.70
N LYS A 79 1.12 2.49 9.93
CA LYS A 79 1.94 1.27 9.86
C LYS A 79 2.17 0.75 8.44
N ILE A 80 1.14 0.79 7.60
CA ILE A 80 1.15 0.18 6.26
C ILE A 80 0.82 1.22 5.21
N ILE A 81 1.63 1.30 4.17
CA ILE A 81 1.36 2.11 2.98
C ILE A 81 0.67 1.24 1.93
N LEU A 82 -0.42 1.71 1.34
CA LEU A 82 -1.01 1.13 0.14
C LEU A 82 -0.75 2.08 -1.02
N GLU A 83 -0.19 1.54 -2.10
CA GLU A 83 -0.06 2.22 -3.39
C GLU A 83 -0.96 1.49 -4.39
N LEU A 84 -1.88 2.22 -5.01
CA LEU A 84 -2.86 1.66 -5.92
C LEU A 84 -2.44 1.93 -7.35
N GLU A 85 -2.62 0.93 -8.19
CA GLU A 85 -2.16 0.94 -9.57
C GLU A 85 -3.29 0.47 -10.49
N SER A 86 -3.36 1.03 -11.69
CA SER A 86 -4.19 0.53 -12.79
C SER A 86 -3.36 0.40 -14.07
N VAL A 87 -2.23 -0.30 -13.98
CA VAL A 87 -1.22 -0.46 -15.04
C VAL A 87 -1.05 -1.91 -15.50
N ASP A 88 -0.52 -2.15 -16.70
CA ASP A 88 -0.34 -3.52 -17.24
C ASP A 88 0.48 -4.45 -16.33
N ARG A 89 1.46 -3.94 -15.58
CA ARG A 89 2.21 -4.73 -14.60
C ARG A 89 2.91 -3.82 -13.59
N ILE A 90 3.15 -4.34 -12.39
CA ILE A 90 3.98 -3.69 -11.39
C ILE A 90 5.45 -3.72 -11.85
N ILE A 91 6.07 -2.55 -12.00
CA ILE A 91 7.46 -2.38 -12.43
C ILE A 91 8.36 -1.88 -11.29
N ASP A 92 9.67 -1.96 -11.48
CA ASP A 92 10.65 -1.61 -10.44
C ASP A 92 10.61 -0.15 -10.03
N ALA A 93 10.12 0.74 -10.91
CA ALA A 93 9.91 2.15 -10.56
C ALA A 93 8.86 2.28 -9.43
N HIS A 94 7.77 1.53 -9.49
CA HIS A 94 6.71 1.55 -8.48
C HIS A 94 7.23 0.99 -7.15
N ARG A 95 7.97 -0.12 -7.21
CA ARG A 95 8.66 -0.71 -6.04
C ARG A 95 9.61 0.30 -5.40
N SER A 96 10.41 0.99 -6.21
CA SER A 96 11.40 1.97 -5.75
C SER A 96 10.74 3.19 -5.10
N GLN A 97 9.65 3.69 -5.67
CA GLN A 97 8.86 4.78 -5.09
C GLN A 97 8.34 4.41 -3.69
N VAL A 98 7.71 3.24 -3.59
CA VAL A 98 7.15 2.75 -2.33
C VAL A 98 8.23 2.49 -1.27
N LEU A 99 9.39 1.95 -1.66
CA LEU A 99 10.54 1.80 -0.75
C LEU A 99 11.06 3.15 -0.24
N ASN A 100 11.07 4.18 -1.09
CA ASN A 100 11.42 5.54 -0.66
C ASN A 100 10.41 6.10 0.34
N TYR A 101 9.12 5.81 0.16
CA TYR A 101 8.08 6.18 1.12
C TYR A 101 8.30 5.51 2.48
N LEU A 102 8.55 4.20 2.51
CA LEU A 102 8.88 3.48 3.74
C LEU A 102 10.11 4.06 4.44
N LYS A 103 11.14 4.44 3.68
CA LYS A 103 12.33 5.08 4.24
C LYS A 103 12.02 6.44 4.86
N ALA A 104 11.21 7.27 4.19
CA ALA A 104 10.86 8.63 4.61
C ALA A 104 9.93 8.63 5.84
N THR A 105 8.95 7.73 5.89
CA THR A 105 7.99 7.64 7.02
C THR A 105 8.52 6.81 8.19
N GLY A 106 9.47 5.90 7.94
CA GLY A 106 9.90 4.91 8.93
C GLY A 106 8.94 3.73 9.08
N PHE A 107 7.89 3.64 8.27
CA PHE A 107 7.02 2.47 8.21
C PHE A 107 7.75 1.26 7.63
N GLN A 108 7.30 0.05 7.98
CA GLN A 108 8.03 -1.18 7.66
C GLN A 108 7.38 -2.02 6.56
N LEU A 109 6.13 -1.73 6.19
CA LEU A 109 5.40 -2.50 5.20
C LEU A 109 4.66 -1.58 4.25
N ALA A 110 4.77 -1.89 2.96
CA ALA A 110 3.88 -1.37 1.94
C ALA A 110 3.29 -2.50 1.10
N ILE A 111 2.14 -2.24 0.51
CA ILE A 111 1.44 -3.16 -0.38
C ILE A 111 1.07 -2.40 -1.65
N ILE A 112 1.58 -2.85 -2.79
CA ILE A 112 1.15 -2.38 -4.10
C ILE A 112 -0.07 -3.20 -4.51
N LEU A 113 -1.15 -2.55 -4.92
CA LEU A 113 -2.40 -3.17 -5.35
C LEU A 113 -2.70 -2.76 -6.80
N ASN A 114 -2.56 -3.68 -7.75
CA ASN A 114 -2.79 -3.41 -9.16
C ASN A 114 -4.13 -4.02 -9.63
N PHE A 115 -5.05 -3.15 -10.03
CA PHE A 115 -6.44 -3.48 -10.39
C PHE A 115 -6.67 -3.63 -11.90
N SER A 116 -5.64 -3.54 -12.74
CA SER A 116 -5.80 -3.48 -14.20
C SER A 116 -6.21 -4.79 -14.89
N LYS A 117 -6.07 -5.95 -14.20
CA LYS A 117 -6.28 -7.28 -14.78
C LYS A 117 -7.54 -7.96 -14.25
N LYS A 118 -7.87 -9.12 -14.85
CA LYS A 118 -8.96 -10.01 -14.42
C LYS A 118 -8.81 -10.53 -12.99
N ALA A 119 -7.61 -10.52 -12.45
CA ALA A 119 -7.33 -10.83 -11.06
C ALA A 119 -6.52 -9.67 -10.47
N LEU A 120 -6.77 -9.36 -9.19
CA LEU A 120 -5.97 -8.39 -8.45
C LEU A 120 -4.53 -8.91 -8.33
N GLU A 121 -3.59 -8.13 -8.85
CA GLU A 121 -2.17 -8.33 -8.57
C GLU A 121 -1.80 -7.55 -7.32
N HIS A 122 -0.98 -8.15 -6.44
CA HIS A 122 -0.50 -7.44 -5.27
C HIS A 122 0.91 -7.87 -4.90
N GLU A 123 1.70 -6.92 -4.40
CA GLU A 123 3.06 -7.17 -3.93
C GLU A 123 3.26 -6.54 -2.56
N ARG A 124 3.98 -7.26 -1.69
CA ARG A 124 4.34 -6.80 -0.35
C ARG A 124 5.80 -6.41 -0.33
N LEU A 125 6.10 -5.19 0.06
CA LEU A 125 7.46 -4.70 0.24
C LEU A 125 7.69 -4.43 1.72
N ALA A 126 8.63 -5.18 2.30
CA ALA A 126 9.06 -4.98 3.67
C ALA A 126 10.36 -4.18 3.70
N PHE A 127 10.43 -3.18 4.57
CA PHE A 127 11.65 -2.42 4.84
C PHE A 127 12.00 -2.59 6.32
N THR A 128 12.92 -3.51 6.60
CA THR A 128 13.53 -3.66 7.91
C THR A 128 14.83 -2.85 7.94
N ARG A 129 14.95 -1.93 8.91
CA ARG A 129 16.25 -1.32 9.22
C ARG A 129 17.05 -2.38 9.97
N ASP A 130 18.15 -2.83 9.38
CA ASP A 130 19.17 -3.62 10.08
C ASP A 130 19.79 -2.82 11.23
#